data_AF-A0A836HG82-F1
#
_entry.id   AF-A0A836HG82-F1
#
_cell.length_a   1.000
_cell.length_b   1.000
_cell.length_c   1.000
_cell.angle_alpha   90.00
_cell.angle_beta   90.00
_cell.angle_gamma   90.00
#
_symmetry.space_group_name_H-M   'P 1'
#
loop_
_entity.id
_entity.type
_entity.pdbx_description
1 polymer ?
#
loop_
_entity_poly.entity_id
_entity_poly.type
_entity_poly.pdbx_seq_one_letter_code
_entity_poly.pdbx_strand_id
1 'polypeptide(L)'
;MTKLVRKLKQMAKKRAHRKTVQKRKVERAQRELERCSEQKSQKLEDEVDREMARLNGELETEANNRAGTSCHDADEAATNMAVKRAVRIVGDLVLDVPLKKKKQLTRKQAKRQEKKVERGLAVSDSLSKKWDRKKRCVKVRAQIRNEDLHN
;
A
#
# COMPACT_ATOMS: atom_id res chain seq x y z
N MET A 1 -41.76 -20.02 36.89
CA MET A 1 -41.23 -19.23 35.74
C MET A 1 -41.98 -19.59 34.47
N THR A 2 -42.68 -18.65 33.86
CA THR A 2 -43.45 -18.88 32.62
C THR A 2 -42.53 -19.22 31.44
N LYS A 3 -43.06 -19.91 30.43
CA LYS A 3 -42.34 -20.27 29.19
C LYS A 3 -41.74 -19.03 28.51
N LEU A 4 -42.46 -17.91 28.54
CA LEU A 4 -42.03 -16.62 28.00
C LEU A 4 -40.76 -16.08 28.69
N VAL A 5 -40.74 -16.08 30.03
CA VAL A 5 -39.57 -15.60 30.80
C VAL A 5 -38.34 -16.46 30.52
N ARG A 6 -38.50 -17.78 30.40
CA ARG A 6 -37.40 -18.69 29.99
C ARG A 6 -36.88 -18.35 28.59
N LYS A 7 -37.77 -18.09 27.63
CA LYS A 7 -37.38 -17.73 26.25
C LYS A 7 -36.64 -16.40 26.20
N LEU A 8 -37.10 -15.38 26.95
CA LEU A 8 -36.44 -14.07 27.03
C LEU A 8 -35.03 -14.19 27.63
N LYS A 9 -34.86 -14.95 28.72
CA LYS A 9 -33.53 -15.24 29.30
C LYS A 9 -32.60 -15.94 28.32
N GLN A 10 -33.09 -16.92 27.55
CA GLN A 10 -32.31 -17.58 26.50
C GLN A 10 -31.90 -16.60 25.38
N MET A 11 -32.82 -15.73 24.96
CA MET A 11 -32.54 -14.71 23.96
C MET A 11 -31.49 -13.70 24.43
N ALA A 12 -31.57 -13.26 25.69
CA ALA A 12 -30.57 -12.40 26.31
C ALA A 12 -29.19 -13.07 26.34
N LYS A 13 -29.11 -14.34 26.75
CA LYS A 13 -27.86 -15.12 26.74
C LYS A 13 -27.26 -15.25 25.34
N LYS A 14 -28.07 -15.53 24.32
CA LYS A 14 -27.62 -15.59 22.91
C LYS A 14 -27.16 -14.22 22.40
N ARG A 15 -27.85 -13.15 22.75
CA ARG A 15 -27.47 -11.77 22.39
C ARG A 15 -26.13 -11.39 23.03
N ALA A 16 -25.93 -11.70 24.31
CA ALA A 16 -24.67 -11.47 25.01
C ALA A 16 -23.52 -12.24 24.38
N HIS A 17 -23.70 -13.54 24.11
CA HIS A 17 -22.68 -14.36 23.45
C HIS A 17 -22.27 -13.81 22.08
N ARG A 18 -23.24 -13.42 21.24
CA ARG A 18 -22.96 -12.80 19.94
C ARG A 18 -22.12 -11.53 20.06
N LYS A 19 -22.46 -10.65 21.02
CA LYS A 19 -21.67 -9.44 21.29
C LYS A 19 -20.24 -9.77 21.71
N THR A 20 -20.04 -10.74 22.61
CA THR A 20 -18.71 -11.14 23.06
C THR A 20 -17.88 -11.75 21.93
N VAL A 21 -18.48 -12.60 21.09
CA VAL A 21 -17.81 -13.19 19.92
C VAL A 21 -17.41 -12.09 18.93
N GLN A 22 -18.29 -11.13 18.67
CA GLN A 22 -18.00 -10.01 17.80
C GLN A 22 -16.86 -9.14 18.36
N LYS A 23 -16.89 -8.81 19.66
CA LYS A 23 -15.80 -8.10 20.34
C LYS A 23 -14.46 -8.83 20.17
N ARG A 24 -14.41 -10.14 20.43
CA ARG A 24 -13.20 -10.96 20.27
C ARG A 24 -12.70 -11.02 18.82
N LYS A 25 -13.59 -11.00 17.83
CA LYS A 25 -13.21 -10.95 16.41
C LYS A 25 -12.57 -9.62 16.06
N VAL A 26 -13.18 -8.52 16.52
CA VAL A 26 -12.63 -7.16 16.32
C VAL A 26 -11.26 -7.04 17.00
N GLU A 27 -11.15 -7.47 18.25
CA GLU A 27 -9.88 -7.42 19.00
C GLU A 27 -8.77 -8.24 18.33
N ARG A 28 -9.08 -9.41 17.78
CA ARG A 28 -8.11 -10.21 17.00
C ARG A 28 -7.64 -9.48 15.74
N ALA A 29 -8.57 -8.88 14.99
CA ALA A 29 -8.23 -8.12 13.79
C ALA A 29 -7.39 -6.87 14.12
N GLN A 30 -7.72 -6.19 15.23
CA GLN A 30 -6.96 -5.04 15.71
C GLN A 30 -5.53 -5.44 16.11
N ARG A 31 -5.38 -6.50 16.92
CA ARG A 31 -4.06 -7.01 17.33
C ARG A 31 -3.18 -7.42 16.14
N GLU A 32 -3.78 -7.98 15.07
CA GLU A 32 -3.05 -8.32 13.85
C GLU A 32 -2.58 -7.08 13.07
N LEU A 33 -3.40 -6.02 13.05
CA LEU A 33 -3.03 -4.73 12.46
C LEU A 33 -1.89 -4.06 13.24
N GLU A 34 -1.98 -4.04 14.57
CA GLU A 34 -0.95 -3.48 15.47
C GLU A 34 0.39 -4.20 15.26
N ARG A 35 0.41 -5.54 15.27
CA ARG A 35 1.64 -6.32 14.96
C ARG A 35 2.21 -6.03 13.58
N CYS A 36 1.36 -5.90 12.56
CA CYS A 36 1.82 -5.52 11.22
C CYS A 36 2.39 -4.10 11.18
N SER A 37 1.88 -3.19 12.02
CA SER A 37 2.39 -1.82 12.14
C SER A 37 3.74 -1.81 12.84
N GLU A 38 3.87 -2.51 13.96
CA GLU A 38 5.12 -2.67 14.72
C GLU A 38 6.23 -3.26 13.83
N GLN A 39 5.94 -4.31 13.06
CA GLN A 39 6.90 -4.89 12.12
C GLN A 39 7.33 -3.94 11.00
N LYS A 40 6.49 -2.96 10.65
CA LYS A 40 6.87 -1.92 9.68
C LYS A 40 7.72 -0.85 10.34
N SER A 41 7.37 -0.45 11.57
CA SER A 41 8.18 0.49 12.37
C SER A 41 9.59 -0.04 12.57
N GLN A 42 9.71 -1.30 13.03
CA GLN A 42 11.01 -1.95 13.23
C GLN A 42 11.85 -1.98 11.94
N LYS A 43 11.24 -2.23 10.79
CA LYS A 43 11.98 -2.20 9.52
C LYS A 43 12.47 -0.81 9.12
N LEU A 44 11.69 0.22 9.45
CA LEU A 44 12.08 1.60 9.22
C LEU A 44 13.21 1.98 10.19
N GLU A 45 13.11 1.58 11.46
CA GLU A 45 14.17 1.75 12.46
C GLU A 45 15.46 1.08 11.99
N ASP A 46 15.42 -0.19 11.56
CA ASP A 46 16.58 -0.91 11.02
C ASP A 46 17.17 -0.25 9.75
N GLU A 47 16.34 0.41 8.95
CA GLU A 47 16.76 1.12 7.73
C GLU A 47 17.41 2.46 8.07
N VAL A 48 16.85 3.20 9.03
CA VAL A 48 17.44 4.42 9.60
C VAL A 48 18.77 4.10 10.27
N ASP A 49 18.86 3.03 11.06
CA ASP A 49 20.12 2.62 11.69
C ASP A 49 21.21 2.30 10.65
N ARG A 50 20.82 1.66 9.55
CA ARG A 50 21.73 1.39 8.41
C ARG A 50 22.14 2.67 7.68
N GLU A 51 21.22 3.62 7.48
CA GLU A 51 21.53 4.89 6.85
C GLU A 51 22.40 5.77 7.76
N MET A 52 22.14 5.80 9.06
CA MET A 52 22.97 6.49 10.05
C MET A 52 24.36 5.87 10.14
N ALA A 53 24.48 4.54 10.10
CA ALA A 53 25.77 3.87 10.01
C ALA A 53 26.52 4.21 8.71
N ARG A 54 25.80 4.32 7.58
CA ARG A 54 26.38 4.78 6.31
C ARG A 54 26.84 6.23 6.41
N LEU A 55 26.00 7.14 6.92
CA LEU A 55 26.35 8.56 7.05
C LEU A 55 27.51 8.77 8.01
N ASN A 56 27.56 8.05 9.14
CA ASN A 56 28.69 8.11 10.06
C ASN A 56 29.96 7.51 9.42
N GLY A 57 29.84 6.42 8.66
CA GLY A 57 30.94 5.85 7.90
C GLY A 57 31.45 6.80 6.80
N GLU A 58 30.53 7.44 6.07
CA GLU A 58 30.79 8.49 5.08
C GLU A 58 31.43 9.72 5.74
N LEU A 59 31.03 10.10 6.97
CA LEU A 59 31.67 11.18 7.73
C LEU A 59 33.12 10.83 8.12
N GLU A 60 33.38 9.59 8.52
CA GLU A 60 34.74 9.11 8.80
C GLU A 60 35.57 8.97 7.51
N THR A 61 34.94 8.61 6.38
CA THR A 61 35.62 8.58 5.08
C THR A 61 35.85 9.98 4.51
N GLU A 62 34.95 10.94 4.70
CA GLU A 62 35.11 12.34 4.30
C GLU A 62 36.16 13.07 5.17
N ALA A 63 36.24 12.74 6.46
CA ALA A 63 37.35 13.19 7.31
C ALA A 63 38.71 12.66 6.84
N ASN A 64 38.75 11.43 6.28
CA ASN A 64 39.95 10.86 5.66
C ASN A 64 40.21 11.37 4.21
N ASN A 65 39.17 11.66 3.44
CA ASN A 65 39.27 12.05 2.02
C ASN A 65 39.54 13.55 1.80
N ARG A 66 39.36 14.41 2.83
CA ARG A 66 39.87 15.79 2.78
C ARG A 66 41.39 15.90 2.70
N ALA A 67 42.13 14.78 2.77
CA ALA A 67 43.56 14.71 2.56
C ALA A 67 43.98 14.29 1.12
N GLY A 68 43.06 14.07 0.18
CA GLY A 68 43.43 13.45 -1.10
C GLY A 68 42.56 13.80 -2.31
N THR A 69 42.95 14.89 -2.97
CA THR A 69 43.08 15.04 -4.43
C THR A 69 41.84 15.07 -5.36
N SER A 70 41.97 16.01 -6.30
CA SER A 70 41.14 16.58 -7.36
C SER A 70 40.86 15.74 -8.62
N CYS A 71 39.97 16.31 -9.45
CA CYS A 71 39.80 16.22 -10.93
C CYS A 71 38.74 15.19 -11.41
N HIS A 72 37.96 15.38 -12.49
CA HIS A 72 37.65 16.48 -13.42
C HIS A 72 36.38 16.05 -14.19
N ASP A 73 35.63 17.03 -14.69
CA ASP A 73 34.45 16.99 -15.57
C ASP A 73 34.46 15.99 -16.75
N ALA A 74 33.27 15.53 -17.16
CA ALA A 74 32.54 16.00 -18.36
C ALA A 74 31.64 14.94 -19.04
N ASP A 75 30.53 15.45 -19.57
CA ASP A 75 29.76 15.02 -20.75
C ASP A 75 28.69 13.91 -20.70
N GLU A 76 27.45 14.43 -20.54
CA GLU A 76 26.31 14.21 -21.43
C GLU A 76 26.68 13.90 -22.90
N ALA A 77 26.28 12.74 -23.43
CA ALA A 77 25.76 12.56 -24.82
C ALA A 77 25.70 11.08 -25.26
N ALA A 78 24.92 10.19 -24.63
CA ALA A 78 24.89 8.80 -25.13
C ALA A 78 23.68 7.89 -24.84
N THR A 79 22.49 8.37 -24.46
CA THR A 79 21.44 7.45 -23.95
C THR A 79 20.11 7.44 -24.70
N ASN A 80 20.13 7.60 -26.03
CA ASN A 80 18.94 7.36 -26.88
C ASN A 80 18.91 6.00 -27.62
N MET A 81 19.78 5.04 -27.28
CA MET A 81 19.81 3.72 -27.95
C MET A 81 19.74 2.47 -27.04
N ALA A 82 19.42 2.61 -25.75
CA ALA A 82 19.50 1.50 -24.78
C ALA A 82 18.15 0.78 -24.48
N VAL A 83 17.22 0.69 -25.44
CA VAL A 83 15.86 0.14 -25.18
C VAL A 83 15.82 -1.39 -24.98
N LYS A 84 16.95 -2.13 -25.04
CA LYS A 84 16.92 -3.61 -24.83
C LYS A 84 18.00 -4.20 -23.93
N ARG A 85 18.92 -3.41 -23.38
CA ARG A 85 19.92 -3.87 -22.39
C ARG A 85 19.91 -2.91 -21.22
N ALA A 86 19.63 -3.42 -20.03
CA ALA A 86 19.70 -2.64 -18.79
C ALA A 86 21.18 -2.39 -18.46
N VAL A 87 21.80 -1.48 -19.20
CA VAL A 87 23.18 -1.04 -18.99
C VAL A 87 23.15 0.02 -17.89
N ARG A 88 23.91 -0.21 -16.81
CA ARG A 88 24.20 0.82 -15.81
C ARG A 88 25.55 1.42 -16.16
N ILE A 89 25.59 2.72 -16.43
CA ILE A 89 26.83 3.47 -16.66
C ILE A 89 27.25 4.07 -15.32
N VAL A 90 28.49 3.79 -14.87
CA VAL A 90 29.11 4.41 -13.68
C VAL A 90 30.47 4.96 -14.09
N GLY A 91 30.58 6.29 -14.24
CA GLY A 91 31.74 6.90 -14.89
C GLY A 91 31.95 6.32 -16.30
N ASP A 92 33.17 5.94 -16.63
CA ASP A 92 33.53 5.31 -17.91
C ASP A 92 33.22 3.80 -17.97
N LEU A 93 32.71 3.21 -16.90
CA LEU A 93 32.48 1.78 -16.80
C LEU A 93 31.05 1.42 -17.22
N VAL A 94 30.95 0.71 -18.34
CA VAL A 94 29.71 0.10 -18.83
C VAL A 94 29.50 -1.24 -18.13
N LEU A 95 28.65 -1.26 -17.10
CA LEU A 95 28.27 -2.49 -16.41
C LEU A 95 27.07 -3.14 -17.09
N ASP A 96 27.32 -4.29 -17.72
CA ASP A 96 26.26 -5.18 -18.19
C ASP A 96 25.59 -5.84 -16.97
N VAL A 97 24.47 -5.26 -16.53
CA VAL A 97 23.67 -5.84 -15.46
C VAL A 97 22.82 -6.95 -16.06
N PRO A 98 23.02 -8.22 -15.65
CA PRO A 98 22.19 -9.31 -16.16
C PRO A 98 20.73 -9.05 -15.79
N LEU A 99 19.85 -9.08 -16.79
CA LEU A 99 18.40 -9.01 -16.61
C LEU A 99 17.99 -10.20 -15.73
N LYS A 100 17.82 -9.94 -14.43
CA LYS A 100 17.39 -10.96 -13.47
C LYS A 100 16.05 -11.51 -13.97
N LYS A 101 16.03 -12.79 -14.33
CA LYS A 101 14.81 -13.50 -14.72
C LYS A 101 13.76 -13.24 -13.64
N LYS A 102 12.55 -12.81 -14.04
CA LYS A 102 11.45 -12.55 -13.10
C LYS A 102 11.27 -13.80 -12.24
N LYS A 103 11.55 -13.69 -10.93
CA LYS A 103 11.35 -14.81 -9.99
C LYS A 103 9.88 -15.19 -10.05
N GLN A 104 9.59 -16.46 -10.35
CA GLN A 104 8.21 -16.96 -10.28
C GLN A 104 7.69 -16.71 -8.86
N LEU A 105 6.62 -15.93 -8.75
CA LEU A 105 5.96 -15.69 -7.47
C LEU A 105 5.46 -17.03 -6.95
N THR A 106 5.74 -17.31 -5.68
CA THR A 106 5.18 -18.50 -5.04
C THR A 106 3.65 -18.43 -5.05
N ARG A 107 2.97 -19.58 -5.10
CA ARG A 107 1.49 -19.65 -5.10
C ARG A 107 0.85 -18.81 -3.99
N LYS A 108 1.48 -18.74 -2.81
CA LYS A 108 1.01 -17.92 -1.67
C LYS A 108 1.15 -16.42 -1.94
N GLN A 109 2.21 -15.97 -2.61
CA GLN A 109 2.41 -14.57 -2.97
C GLN A 109 1.43 -14.13 -4.07
N ALA A 110 1.22 -14.98 -5.09
CA ALA A 110 0.22 -14.74 -6.13
C ALA A 110 -1.19 -14.57 -5.51
N LYS A 111 -1.60 -15.49 -4.63
CA LYS A 111 -2.89 -15.40 -3.93
C LYS A 111 -3.04 -14.15 -3.05
N ARG A 112 -1.93 -13.64 -2.49
CA ARG A 112 -1.94 -12.37 -1.73
C ARG A 112 -2.11 -11.16 -2.64
N GLN A 113 -1.49 -11.17 -3.82
CA GLN A 113 -1.70 -10.10 -4.80
C GLN A 113 -3.11 -10.11 -5.35
N GLU A 114 -3.64 -11.29 -5.70
CA GLU A 114 -5.03 -11.46 -6.16
C GLU A 114 -6.04 -10.87 -5.18
N LYS A 115 -5.89 -11.16 -3.87
CA LYS A 115 -6.76 -10.55 -2.83
C LYS A 115 -6.63 -9.03 -2.73
N LYS A 116 -5.45 -8.46 -3.01
CA LYS A 116 -5.28 -6.99 -3.03
C LYS A 116 -5.99 -6.39 -4.23
N VAL A 117 -5.88 -7.03 -5.39
CA VAL A 117 -6.57 -6.63 -6.63
C VAL A 117 -8.08 -6.73 -6.44
N GLU A 118 -8.59 -7.84 -5.91
CA GLU A 118 -10.02 -8.05 -5.62
C GLU A 118 -10.58 -6.95 -4.70
N ARG A 119 -9.85 -6.58 -3.64
CA ARG A 119 -10.22 -5.45 -2.78
C ARG A 119 -10.24 -4.12 -3.55
N GLY A 120 -9.26 -3.89 -4.42
CA GLY A 120 -9.21 -2.71 -5.28
C GLY A 120 -10.41 -2.63 -6.23
N LEU A 121 -10.78 -3.74 -6.85
CA LEU A 121 -11.97 -3.84 -7.70
C LEU A 121 -13.26 -3.54 -6.92
N ALA A 122 -13.43 -4.13 -5.73
CA ALA A 122 -14.60 -3.86 -4.90
C ALA A 122 -14.73 -2.38 -4.50
N VAL A 123 -13.61 -1.71 -4.20
CA VAL A 123 -13.59 -0.27 -3.92
C VAL A 123 -13.95 0.52 -5.18
N SER A 124 -13.34 0.18 -6.32
CA SER A 124 -13.64 0.81 -7.62
C SER A 124 -15.13 0.72 -7.97
N ASP A 125 -15.74 -0.46 -7.83
CA ASP A 125 -17.16 -0.68 -8.08
C ASP A 125 -18.04 0.17 -7.16
N SER A 126 -17.66 0.30 -5.88
CA SER A 126 -18.39 1.12 -4.93
C SER A 126 -18.36 2.61 -5.30
N LEU A 127 -17.22 3.10 -5.79
CA LEU A 127 -17.04 4.47 -6.24
C LEU A 127 -17.78 4.72 -7.55
N SER A 128 -17.74 3.77 -8.49
CA SER A 128 -18.48 3.82 -9.74
C SER A 128 -20.00 3.94 -9.50
N LYS A 129 -20.55 3.12 -8.61
CA LYS A 129 -21.98 3.21 -8.22
C LYS A 129 -22.34 4.57 -7.61
N LYS A 130 -21.48 5.15 -6.76
CA LYS A 130 -21.69 6.49 -6.20
C LYS A 130 -21.67 7.56 -7.28
N TRP A 131 -20.76 7.43 -8.25
CA TRP A 131 -20.65 8.34 -9.38
C TRP A 131 -21.88 8.28 -10.29
N ASP A 132 -22.37 7.09 -10.61
CA ASP A 132 -23.59 6.90 -11.41
C ASP A 132 -24.83 7.46 -10.70
N ARG A 133 -24.93 7.26 -9.38
CA ARG A 133 -25.99 7.89 -8.58
C ARG A 133 -25.91 9.41 -8.66
N LYS A 134 -24.71 9.98 -8.54
CA LYS A 134 -24.51 11.44 -8.65
C LYS A 134 -24.92 11.95 -10.04
N LYS A 135 -24.50 11.28 -11.12
CA LYS A 135 -24.92 11.62 -12.49
C LYS A 135 -26.44 11.60 -12.64
N ARG A 136 -27.11 10.56 -12.13
CA ARG A 136 -28.58 10.46 -12.18
C ARG A 136 -29.24 11.60 -11.43
N CYS A 137 -28.79 11.92 -10.21
CA CYS A 137 -29.32 13.03 -9.44
C CYS A 137 -29.13 14.39 -10.16
N VAL A 138 -27.98 14.62 -10.78
CA VAL A 138 -27.73 15.83 -11.57
C VAL A 138 -28.69 15.90 -12.77
N LYS A 139 -28.86 14.79 -13.50
CA LYS A 139 -29.78 14.71 -14.64
C LYS A 139 -31.23 15.00 -14.23
N VAL A 140 -31.71 14.40 -13.14
CA VAL A 140 -33.07 14.63 -12.61
C VAL A 140 -33.25 16.09 -12.21
N ARG A 141 -32.29 16.69 -11.50
CA ARG A 141 -32.38 18.12 -11.15
C ARG A 141 -32.41 19.04 -12.37
N ALA A 142 -31.64 18.71 -13.40
CA ALA A 142 -31.66 19.47 -14.64
C ALA A 142 -33.01 19.34 -15.37
N GLN A 143 -33.60 18.14 -15.37
CA GLN A 143 -34.95 17.90 -15.92
C GLN A 143 -36.01 18.71 -15.18
N ILE A 144 -36.04 18.65 -13.85
CA ILE A 144 -36.96 19.44 -13.01
C ILE A 144 -36.82 20.93 -13.29
N ARG A 145 -35.58 21.46 -13.29
CA ARG A 145 -35.34 22.87 -13.60
C ARG A 145 -35.85 23.26 -15.00
N ASN A 146 -35.68 22.38 -15.98
CA ASN A 146 -36.15 22.65 -17.34
C ASN A 146 -37.69 22.60 -17.42
N GLU A 147 -38.33 21.67 -16.71
CA GLU A 147 -39.80 21.63 -16.57
C GLU A 147 -40.33 22.91 -15.90
N ASP A 148 -39.67 23.38 -14.83
CA ASP A 148 -40.00 24.62 -14.13
C ASP A 148 -39.81 25.88 -15.00
N LEU A 149 -38.99 25.83 -16.05
CA LEU A 149 -38.74 26.95 -16.98
C LEU A 149 -39.74 26.98 -18.16
N HIS A 150 -40.41 25.87 -18.44
CA HIS A 150 -41.34 25.73 -19.57
C HIS A 150 -42.81 25.72 -19.12
N ASN A 151 -43.08 25.76 -17.81
CA ASN A 151 -44.37 26.08 -17.21
C ASN A 151 -44.42 27.55 -16.77
#